data_AF-D5H6T9-F1
#
_entry.id   AF-D5H6T9-F1
#
_cell.length_a   1.000
_cell.length_b   1.000
_cell.length_c   1.000
_cell.angle_alpha   90.00
_cell.angle_beta   90.00
_cell.angle_gamma   90.00
#
_symmetry.space_group_name_H-M   'P 1'
#
loop_
_entity.id
_entity.type
_entity.pdbx_description
1 polymer ?
#
loop_
_entity_poly.entity_id
_entity_poly.type
_entity_poly.pdbx_seq_one_letter_code
_entity_poly.pdbx_strand_id
1 'polypeptide(L)'
;MRVRCDALITITRSGAECQRARRDFLVHRPSFGGSGMSSILDNAAHCRLRLAPVLPRPTSTTPSSYFRPFWRPTAGRGPFSRRERPVRRPGCTSGTDVVPFRLHDDGSGGPPARRPAPVGIGALGPGNKRTEHSYRTWCLMSTVFSFFPAISPPVMNTHWLPRALATRWTVVAFACLLGLQLGAGSVRAQSDNSLSNAQKKKLKKELQQTYKEGAKAGNAENYEVAATRFEESIQLAQKLGLDDLIGKIENNLIESLKGAGSAALKQENYTGALSHFKTLQEYTDADPTVQYNQGLALINMEDSTEAGLQSLRQAIEVGNEVGNTRVAGLATERIRDEFLARASKALQGDSPSQAQIDKALSALDQMTEYVEPNADAMFYRGTAFYESGQYQSAIQAARQGLDMHQGSRSDAAKFHFVIAESQMETGNKASACETFANATYGDYEARANHYLENECDDV
;
A
#
# COMPACT_ATOMS: atom_id res chain seq x y z
N MET A 1 -19.68 -32.13 -10.53
CA MET A 1 -20.58 -31.52 -11.53
C MET A 1 -20.58 -30.02 -11.30
N ARG A 2 -20.19 -29.20 -12.29
CA ARG A 2 -20.49 -27.75 -12.32
C ARG A 2 -21.36 -27.53 -13.56
N VAL A 3 -22.56 -26.99 -13.40
CA VAL A 3 -23.43 -26.63 -14.52
C VAL A 3 -23.11 -25.17 -14.89
N ARG A 4 -22.49 -24.95 -16.06
CA ARG A 4 -22.42 -23.61 -16.66
C ARG A 4 -23.70 -23.41 -17.47
N CYS A 5 -24.43 -22.34 -17.18
CA CYS A 5 -25.61 -21.93 -17.96
C CYS A 5 -25.16 -20.93 -19.03
N ASP A 6 -25.08 -21.37 -20.29
CA ASP A 6 -24.77 -20.48 -21.41
C ASP A 6 -25.95 -19.54 -21.69
N ALA A 7 -25.83 -18.28 -21.29
CA ALA A 7 -26.77 -17.22 -21.62
C ALA A 7 -26.27 -16.44 -22.85
N LEU A 8 -26.77 -16.76 -24.05
CA LEU A 8 -26.55 -15.91 -25.22
C LEU A 8 -27.24 -14.56 -25.02
N ILE A 9 -26.46 -13.49 -24.86
CA ILE A 9 -26.94 -12.11 -24.89
C ILE A 9 -26.45 -11.44 -26.18
N THR A 10 -27.32 -11.39 -27.19
CA THR A 10 -27.06 -10.69 -28.45
C THR A 10 -27.22 -9.18 -28.27
N ILE A 11 -26.13 -8.47 -27.96
CA ILE A 11 -26.15 -7.00 -27.91
C ILE A 11 -25.95 -6.43 -29.31
N THR A 12 -26.99 -5.79 -29.85
CA THR A 12 -26.92 -5.06 -31.13
C THR A 12 -26.19 -3.72 -30.94
N ARG A 13 -25.34 -3.39 -31.92
CA ARG A 13 -24.43 -2.24 -31.87
C ARG A 13 -25.12 -0.96 -32.37
N SER A 14 -25.35 0.02 -31.50
CA SER A 14 -25.86 1.35 -31.87
C SER A 14 -25.38 2.43 -30.88
N GLY A 15 -25.33 3.68 -31.34
CA GLY A 15 -24.97 4.84 -30.51
C GLY A 15 -23.46 5.15 -30.49
N ALA A 16 -23.06 6.20 -31.20
CA ALA A 16 -21.79 6.87 -30.96
C ALA A 16 -22.10 8.17 -30.21
N GLU A 17 -21.47 8.38 -29.05
CA GLU A 17 -21.49 9.67 -28.37
C GLU A 17 -20.08 10.20 -28.13
N CYS A 18 -19.93 11.51 -28.23
CA CYS A 18 -18.66 12.21 -28.27
C CYS A 18 -18.55 13.13 -27.06
N GLN A 19 -17.80 12.71 -26.04
CA GLN A 19 -17.44 13.57 -24.91
C GLN A 19 -16.06 14.21 -25.12
N ARG A 20 -15.92 15.45 -24.62
CA ARG A 20 -14.84 16.36 -24.98
C ARG A 20 -13.74 16.37 -23.94
N ALA A 21 -12.49 16.50 -24.39
CA ALA A 21 -11.35 16.77 -23.53
C ALA A 21 -11.48 18.13 -22.80
N ARG A 22 -11.24 18.09 -21.48
CA ARG A 22 -10.72 19.14 -20.56
C ARG A 22 -10.71 18.51 -19.15
N ARG A 23 -9.78 18.82 -18.24
CA ARG A 23 -8.78 19.90 -18.24
C ARG A 23 -7.52 19.49 -17.44
N ASP A 24 -6.47 20.28 -17.66
CA ASP A 24 -5.12 20.14 -17.13
C ASP A 24 -5.06 20.22 -15.58
N PHE A 25 -4.26 19.36 -14.94
CA PHE A 25 -3.76 19.58 -13.58
C PHE A 25 -2.35 18.97 -13.38
N LEU A 26 -1.35 19.61 -14.00
CA LEU A 26 0.06 19.28 -13.79
C LEU A 26 0.55 19.81 -12.44
N VAL A 27 0.69 18.92 -11.45
CA VAL A 27 1.38 19.23 -10.20
C VAL A 27 2.88 18.95 -10.37
N HIS A 28 3.70 19.99 -10.32
CA HIS A 28 5.16 19.85 -10.33
C HIS A 28 5.65 19.11 -9.07
N ARG A 29 6.48 18.08 -9.26
CA ARG A 29 7.52 17.73 -8.27
C ARG A 29 8.78 18.56 -8.56
N PRO A 30 9.51 19.04 -7.54
CA PRO A 30 10.74 19.80 -7.75
C PRO A 30 11.86 18.88 -8.25
N SER A 31 12.64 19.36 -9.22
CA SER A 31 13.93 18.75 -9.57
C SER A 31 15.04 19.38 -8.73
N PHE A 32 16.01 18.58 -8.31
CA PHE A 32 17.24 19.09 -7.71
C PHE A 32 17.99 20.00 -8.70
N GLY A 33 18.63 21.04 -8.18
CA GLY A 33 19.47 21.94 -8.95
C GLY A 33 20.90 21.42 -9.08
N GLY A 34 21.47 21.53 -10.28
CA GLY A 34 22.89 21.28 -10.55
C GLY A 34 23.36 22.22 -11.67
N SER A 35 24.28 23.12 -11.37
CA SER A 35 24.72 24.18 -12.28
C SER A 35 25.88 23.72 -13.18
N GLY A 36 25.84 24.14 -14.45
CA GLY A 36 26.89 23.79 -15.43
C GLY A 36 26.63 24.38 -16.82
N MET A 37 26.95 25.66 -17.02
CA MET A 37 26.94 26.27 -18.36
C MET A 37 28.25 25.99 -19.10
N SER A 38 28.16 25.54 -20.35
CA SER A 38 28.84 26.25 -21.45
C SER A 38 28.19 25.96 -22.80
N SER A 39 28.37 26.89 -23.74
CA SER A 39 27.80 26.95 -25.09
C SER A 39 28.39 25.94 -26.08
N ILE A 40 27.66 25.67 -27.19
CA ILE A 40 28.17 25.82 -28.58
C ILE A 40 27.10 25.59 -29.69
N LEU A 41 27.05 26.54 -30.65
CA LEU A 41 26.60 26.52 -32.07
C LEU A 41 25.21 26.00 -32.55
N ASP A 42 24.45 26.97 -33.11
CA ASP A 42 23.94 27.06 -34.51
C ASP A 42 22.74 26.27 -35.11
N ASN A 43 22.19 26.93 -36.15
CA ASN A 43 21.41 26.45 -37.30
C ASN A 43 19.89 26.19 -37.18
N ALA A 44 19.15 27.30 -37.22
CA ALA A 44 18.22 27.67 -38.31
C ALA A 44 17.44 26.60 -39.11
N ALA A 45 16.12 26.81 -39.21
CA ALA A 45 15.37 26.71 -40.47
C ALA A 45 14.10 27.60 -40.45
N HIS A 46 13.65 28.07 -41.60
CA HIS A 46 12.40 28.84 -41.74
C HIS A 46 11.16 27.94 -41.82
N CYS A 47 10.03 28.43 -41.31
CA CYS A 47 8.78 28.33 -42.07
C CYS A 47 7.88 29.55 -41.81
N ARG A 48 7.48 30.26 -42.88
CA ARG A 48 6.54 31.40 -42.84
C ARG A 48 5.23 30.97 -43.48
N LEU A 49 4.11 31.20 -42.79
CA LEU A 49 2.80 31.34 -43.44
C LEU A 49 2.21 32.71 -43.12
N ARG A 50 1.74 33.40 -44.16
CA ARG A 50 1.01 34.67 -44.07
C ARG A 50 -0.49 34.38 -44.16
N LEU A 51 -1.29 35.11 -43.38
CA LEU A 51 -2.68 35.40 -43.72
C LEU A 51 -2.88 36.93 -43.68
N ALA A 52 -3.80 37.41 -44.52
CA ALA A 52 -4.07 38.83 -44.75
C ALA A 52 -5.35 39.30 -44.02
N PRO A 53 -5.54 40.62 -43.79
CA PRO A 53 -6.54 41.12 -42.86
C PRO A 53 -7.90 41.46 -43.50
N VAL A 54 -8.94 41.53 -42.66
CA VAL A 54 -10.24 42.16 -42.95
C VAL A 54 -10.66 43.01 -41.74
N LEU A 55 -11.41 44.10 -41.97
CA LEU A 55 -11.78 45.12 -40.97
C LEU A 55 -13.23 44.91 -40.43
N PRO A 56 -14.03 45.91 -39.99
CA PRO A 56 -14.30 46.07 -38.56
C PRO A 56 -15.80 46.05 -38.15
N ARG A 57 -16.04 46.40 -36.88
CA ARG A 57 -17.33 46.53 -36.15
C ARG A 57 -18.45 47.28 -36.89
N PRO A 58 -19.69 47.11 -36.41
CA PRO A 58 -20.51 48.26 -36.03
C PRO A 58 -20.90 48.31 -34.53
N THR A 59 -21.29 49.49 -34.08
CA THR A 59 -22.04 49.79 -32.83
C THR A 59 -23.56 49.72 -33.10
N SER A 60 -24.51 49.87 -32.17
CA SER A 60 -24.48 50.34 -30.76
C SER A 60 -25.34 49.38 -29.87
N THR A 61 -26.21 49.69 -28.90
CA THR A 61 -26.81 50.92 -28.33
C THR A 61 -27.32 50.64 -26.89
N THR A 62 -27.50 51.68 -26.07
CA THR A 62 -28.32 51.67 -24.83
C THR A 62 -29.65 52.42 -25.05
N PRO A 63 -30.62 52.29 -24.14
CA PRO A 63 -30.84 53.41 -23.20
C PRO A 63 -31.12 52.98 -21.75
N SER A 64 -31.28 53.96 -20.87
CA SER A 64 -31.48 53.83 -19.42
C SER A 64 -32.88 54.28 -18.99
N SER A 65 -33.44 53.69 -17.92
CA SER A 65 -34.28 54.45 -16.98
C SER A 65 -34.49 53.75 -15.61
N TYR A 66 -34.61 54.63 -14.61
CA TYR A 66 -34.91 54.43 -13.19
C TYR A 66 -36.17 53.59 -12.87
N PHE A 67 -36.23 52.94 -11.70
CA PHE A 67 -37.11 53.35 -10.58
C PHE A 67 -36.86 52.60 -9.24
N ARG A 68 -37.26 53.24 -8.13
CA ARG A 68 -37.35 52.78 -6.70
C ARG A 68 -38.29 53.78 -5.96
N PRO A 69 -38.83 53.52 -4.75
CA PRO A 69 -39.26 52.27 -4.09
C PRO A 69 -40.67 52.44 -3.41
N PHE A 70 -40.96 51.75 -2.28
CA PHE A 70 -42.09 51.95 -1.32
C PHE A 70 -43.51 51.46 -1.76
N TRP A 71 -44.24 50.60 -1.03
CA TRP A 71 -45.00 50.86 0.22
C TRP A 71 -45.45 49.55 0.97
N ARG A 72 -45.87 49.68 2.25
CA ARG A 72 -46.73 48.75 3.06
C ARG A 72 -48.14 49.39 3.20
N PRO A 73 -49.05 49.12 4.18
CA PRO A 73 -49.32 48.00 5.12
C PRO A 73 -50.58 47.21 4.64
N THR A 74 -51.45 46.47 5.36
CA THR A 74 -52.00 46.40 6.75
C THR A 74 -52.39 44.92 7.08
N ALA A 75 -52.15 44.36 8.27
CA ALA A 75 -52.75 44.54 9.62
C ALA A 75 -53.93 43.57 9.95
N GLY A 76 -53.78 42.83 11.05
CA GLY A 76 -54.79 41.94 11.67
C GLY A 76 -54.44 41.73 13.15
N ARG A 77 -55.42 41.49 14.04
CA ARG A 77 -55.24 41.49 15.52
C ARG A 77 -55.49 40.10 16.13
N GLY A 78 -54.99 39.88 17.37
CA GLY A 78 -55.17 38.64 18.16
C GLY A 78 -56.55 38.51 18.83
N PRO A 79 -56.72 37.87 20.01
CA PRO A 79 -55.80 38.02 21.17
C PRO A 79 -55.58 36.79 22.10
N PHE A 80 -54.62 36.95 23.03
CA PHE A 80 -54.56 36.44 24.43
C PHE A 80 -54.99 35.01 24.81
N SER A 81 -54.06 34.30 25.48
CA SER A 81 -54.22 33.96 26.92
C SER A 81 -52.85 33.70 27.58
N ARG A 82 -52.81 33.60 28.91
CA ARG A 82 -51.61 33.69 29.78
C ARG A 82 -51.84 32.84 31.05
N ARG A 83 -50.76 32.50 31.78
CA ARG A 83 -50.62 31.81 33.10
C ARG A 83 -49.91 30.45 32.98
N GLU A 84 -49.16 29.93 33.97
CA GLU A 84 -48.42 30.54 35.10
C GLU A 84 -47.36 29.52 35.58
N ARG A 85 -46.29 29.98 36.26
CA ARG A 85 -45.40 29.10 37.03
C ARG A 85 -45.91 29.01 38.48
N PRO A 86 -45.54 27.95 39.21
CA PRO A 86 -44.96 28.18 40.53
C PRO A 86 -43.60 27.49 40.72
N VAL A 87 -42.91 27.86 41.80
CA VAL A 87 -41.59 27.37 42.21
C VAL A 87 -41.67 26.94 43.68
N ARG A 88 -41.05 25.81 44.05
CA ARG A 88 -40.40 25.60 45.36
C ARG A 88 -39.56 24.30 45.42
N ARG A 89 -38.38 24.42 46.05
CA ARG A 89 -37.63 23.37 46.76
C ARG A 89 -37.88 23.58 48.29
N PRO A 90 -37.25 22.87 49.25
CA PRO A 90 -36.42 21.65 49.19
C PRO A 90 -36.94 20.52 50.12
N GLY A 91 -36.21 19.39 50.17
CA GLY A 91 -36.31 18.39 51.24
C GLY A 91 -35.09 17.47 51.23
N CYS A 92 -34.47 17.22 52.39
CA CYS A 92 -33.38 16.28 52.58
C CYS A 92 -33.75 15.32 53.70
N THR A 93 -33.51 14.02 53.53
CA THR A 93 -33.46 13.04 54.63
C THR A 93 -32.60 11.84 54.25
N SER A 94 -32.11 11.13 55.26
CA SER A 94 -31.13 10.03 55.17
C SER A 94 -31.75 8.65 55.37
N GLY A 95 -31.14 7.63 54.78
CA GLY A 95 -31.33 6.21 55.06
C GLY A 95 -30.68 5.38 53.94
N THR A 96 -29.51 4.77 54.12
CA THR A 96 -29.27 3.47 54.79
C THR A 96 -30.09 2.33 54.22
N ASP A 97 -29.43 1.42 53.50
CA ASP A 97 -29.48 0.00 53.87
C ASP A 97 -28.27 -0.78 53.33
N VAL A 98 -28.01 -1.97 53.90
CA VAL A 98 -26.79 -2.77 53.71
C VAL A 98 -27.11 -4.22 53.39
N VAL A 99 -26.61 -4.74 52.26
CA VAL A 99 -26.41 -6.19 52.05
C VAL A 99 -25.13 -6.44 51.25
N PRO A 100 -24.12 -7.14 51.79
CA PRO A 100 -23.01 -7.70 51.02
C PRO A 100 -23.35 -9.12 50.53
N PHE A 101 -22.77 -9.56 49.40
CA PHE A 101 -22.76 -10.97 49.03
C PHE A 101 -21.37 -11.60 49.18
N ARG A 102 -21.36 -12.91 49.49
CA ARG A 102 -20.21 -13.63 50.03
C ARG A 102 -19.28 -14.24 48.97
N LEU A 103 -18.02 -14.46 49.37
CA LEU A 103 -17.14 -15.44 48.75
C LEU A 103 -17.74 -16.85 48.82
N HIS A 104 -17.34 -17.70 47.89
CA HIS A 104 -17.16 -19.12 48.17
C HIS A 104 -15.74 -19.52 47.78
N ASP A 105 -14.92 -19.82 48.79
CA ASP A 105 -13.82 -20.76 48.62
C ASP A 105 -14.40 -22.18 48.57
N ASP A 106 -13.73 -23.08 47.84
CA ASP A 106 -13.55 -24.48 48.22
C ASP A 106 -12.36 -25.04 47.42
N GLY A 107 -11.41 -25.70 48.09
CA GLY A 107 -10.13 -26.07 47.48
C GLY A 107 -9.63 -27.47 47.87
N SER A 108 -9.10 -28.20 46.89
CA SER A 108 -8.29 -29.42 47.04
C SER A 108 -7.73 -29.84 45.66
N GLY A 109 -6.55 -30.45 45.51
CA GLY A 109 -5.43 -30.66 46.43
C GLY A 109 -4.38 -31.64 45.85
N GLY A 110 -3.09 -31.51 46.21
CA GLY A 110 -2.09 -32.58 46.03
C GLY A 110 -1.05 -32.47 44.88
N PRO A 111 0.23 -32.15 45.19
CA PRO A 111 1.43 -32.55 44.42
C PRO A 111 1.92 -33.97 44.88
N PRO A 112 3.07 -34.57 44.48
CA PRO A 112 4.23 -34.00 43.74
C PRO A 112 4.95 -34.91 42.69
N ALA A 113 5.88 -34.33 41.91
CA ALA A 113 6.91 -35.09 41.16
C ALA A 113 8.28 -34.37 40.99
N ARG A 114 9.23 -34.77 41.84
CA ARG A 114 10.69 -35.01 41.63
C ARG A 114 11.47 -34.29 40.50
N ARG A 115 12.59 -33.65 40.90
CA ARG A 115 13.78 -33.39 40.04
C ARG A 115 14.54 -34.68 39.70
N PRO A 116 15.45 -34.65 38.72
CA PRO A 116 16.86 -34.89 39.06
C PRO A 116 17.85 -33.85 38.50
N ALA A 117 18.98 -33.70 39.19
CA ALA A 117 20.29 -33.36 38.63
C ALA A 117 21.20 -34.61 38.81
N PRO A 118 22.40 -34.74 38.21
CA PRO A 118 23.59 -34.12 38.84
C PRO A 118 24.81 -33.84 37.91
N VAL A 119 25.88 -33.21 38.47
CA VAL A 119 27.29 -33.11 38.01
C VAL A 119 27.56 -32.51 36.60
N GLY A 120 28.56 -31.65 36.34
CA GLY A 120 29.60 -31.04 37.19
C GLY A 120 31.01 -31.16 36.59
N ILE A 121 31.96 -30.34 37.09
CA ILE A 121 33.39 -30.24 36.67
C ILE A 121 33.57 -29.54 35.29
N GLY A 122 34.51 -28.60 35.10
CA GLY A 122 35.55 -28.09 36.00
C GLY A 122 36.04 -26.68 35.64
N ALA A 123 37.04 -26.18 36.39
CA ALA A 123 37.56 -24.80 36.31
C ALA A 123 39.11 -24.79 36.31
N LEU A 124 39.70 -23.60 36.52
CA LEU A 124 41.14 -23.26 36.46
C LEU A 124 41.66 -23.02 35.02
N GLY A 125 42.57 -22.07 34.76
CA GLY A 125 43.20 -21.08 35.65
C GLY A 125 43.89 -19.93 34.88
N PRO A 126 44.40 -18.87 35.55
CA PRO A 126 44.62 -17.58 34.88
C PRO A 126 46.08 -17.09 34.75
N GLY A 127 46.31 -16.28 33.71
CA GLY A 127 47.03 -15.00 33.81
C GLY A 127 48.54 -14.95 33.50
N ASN A 128 48.97 -13.81 32.93
CA ASN A 128 50.22 -13.16 33.31
C ASN A 128 50.20 -11.64 33.01
N LYS A 129 51.14 -10.87 33.58
CA LYS A 129 51.40 -9.43 33.33
C LYS A 129 52.92 -9.21 33.17
N ARG A 130 53.32 -7.97 32.79
CA ARG A 130 54.68 -7.41 32.52
C ARG A 130 55.04 -7.41 31.02
N THR A 131 55.82 -6.46 30.50
CA THR A 131 56.51 -5.29 31.12
C THR A 131 56.57 -4.09 30.15
N GLU A 132 56.92 -2.91 30.67
CA GLU A 132 57.24 -1.72 29.87
C GLU A 132 58.54 -1.87 29.08
N HIS A 133 58.69 -1.10 27.99
CA HIS A 133 59.88 -0.27 27.79
C HIS A 133 59.60 0.87 26.78
N SER A 134 60.45 1.90 26.80
CA SER A 134 60.22 3.20 26.15
C SER A 134 61.45 3.65 25.37
N TYR A 135 61.25 4.14 24.14
CA TYR A 135 62.21 5.00 23.44
C TYR A 135 61.48 6.07 22.62
N ARG A 136 62.19 7.18 22.34
CA ARG A 136 61.68 8.43 21.77
C ARG A 136 62.29 8.72 20.38
N THR A 137 61.73 9.76 19.75
CA THR A 137 62.40 10.78 18.91
C THR A 137 62.78 10.50 17.43
N TRP A 138 62.03 11.19 16.55
CA TRP A 138 62.47 12.08 15.45
C TRP A 138 62.71 11.56 14.00
N CYS A 139 61.82 12.04 13.12
CA CYS A 139 62.01 12.68 11.80
C CYS A 139 63.28 12.40 10.96
N LEU A 140 63.10 11.96 9.70
CA LEU A 140 63.12 12.86 8.51
C LEU A 140 62.68 12.16 7.19
N MET A 141 62.66 12.92 6.09
CA MET A 141 62.20 12.53 4.74
C MET A 141 63.18 11.59 3.99
N SER A 142 62.67 10.72 3.10
CA SER A 142 62.81 10.91 1.62
C SER A 142 62.35 9.73 0.73
N THR A 143 61.44 10.05 -0.19
CA THR A 143 61.28 9.58 -1.59
C THR A 143 61.86 8.24 -2.11
N VAL A 144 60.95 7.48 -2.75
CA VAL A 144 61.11 6.70 -4.02
C VAL A 144 61.93 5.39 -4.00
N PHE A 145 61.24 4.25 -4.12
CA PHE A 145 61.25 3.43 -5.35
C PHE A 145 60.01 2.50 -5.43
N SER A 146 59.83 1.82 -6.57
CA SER A 146 58.55 1.23 -7.03
C SER A 146 58.42 -0.30 -6.86
N PHE A 147 57.20 -0.80 -7.14
CA PHE A 147 56.79 -2.12 -7.69
C PHE A 147 55.88 -3.07 -6.86
N PHE A 148 54.96 -3.69 -7.63
CA PHE A 148 53.99 -4.77 -7.37
C PHE A 148 52.74 -4.50 -6.47
N PRO A 149 51.56 -5.09 -6.81
CA PRO A 149 50.29 -4.81 -6.14
C PRO A 149 49.79 -5.95 -5.23
N ALA A 150 48.97 -5.58 -4.23
CA ALA A 150 47.99 -6.43 -3.57
C ALA A 150 46.65 -5.67 -3.61
N ILE A 151 45.59 -6.19 -4.26
CA ILE A 151 44.69 -7.22 -3.74
C ILE A 151 44.08 -6.80 -2.39
N SER A 152 43.00 -6.02 -2.48
CA SER A 152 41.99 -5.85 -1.44
C SER A 152 40.66 -6.42 -1.96
N PRO A 153 39.85 -7.10 -1.12
CA PRO A 153 38.63 -7.76 -1.58
C PRO A 153 37.50 -6.75 -1.86
N PRO A 154 36.69 -6.92 -2.93
CA PRO A 154 35.49 -6.13 -3.12
C PRO A 154 34.40 -6.54 -2.13
N VAL A 155 33.63 -5.55 -1.66
CA VAL A 155 32.44 -5.73 -0.83
C VAL A 155 31.40 -6.58 -1.58
N MET A 156 30.71 -7.48 -0.87
CA MET A 156 29.66 -8.33 -1.45
C MET A 156 28.43 -7.52 -1.87
N ASN A 157 28.38 -7.13 -3.13
CA ASN A 157 27.18 -6.59 -3.76
C ASN A 157 26.15 -7.72 -3.98
N THR A 158 24.97 -7.63 -3.36
CA THR A 158 23.93 -8.66 -3.40
C THR A 158 23.13 -8.64 -4.70
N HIS A 159 23.81 -9.00 -5.80
CA HIS A 159 23.21 -9.11 -7.12
C HIS A 159 22.02 -10.09 -7.12
N TRP A 160 20.84 -9.56 -7.45
CA TRP A 160 19.67 -10.34 -7.83
C TRP A 160 19.99 -11.19 -9.07
N LEU A 161 20.21 -12.50 -8.88
CA LEU A 161 20.26 -13.45 -9.99
C LEU A 161 18.82 -13.86 -10.39
N PRO A 162 18.45 -13.75 -11.69
CA PRO A 162 17.10 -14.05 -12.13
C PRO A 162 16.84 -15.56 -12.14
N ARG A 163 15.91 -16.04 -11.30
CA ARG A 163 15.39 -17.43 -11.34
C ARG A 163 14.56 -17.76 -12.61
N ALA A 164 14.57 -16.89 -13.62
CA ALA A 164 13.74 -16.95 -14.83
C ALA A 164 14.21 -17.95 -15.90
N LEU A 165 15.34 -18.66 -15.71
CA LEU A 165 15.87 -19.61 -16.70
C LEU A 165 15.53 -21.08 -16.39
N ALA A 166 15.19 -21.44 -15.14
CA ALA A 166 14.87 -22.81 -14.77
C ALA A 166 13.46 -23.25 -15.25
N THR A 167 12.50 -22.34 -15.25
CA THR A 167 11.11 -22.59 -15.71
C THR A 167 10.95 -22.59 -17.23
N ARG A 168 11.91 -22.07 -18.01
CA ARG A 168 11.83 -21.99 -19.48
C ARG A 168 11.83 -23.33 -20.22
N TRP A 169 12.25 -24.43 -19.57
CA TRP A 169 12.41 -25.73 -20.23
C TRP A 169 11.26 -26.72 -20.01
N THR A 170 10.49 -26.60 -18.93
CA THR A 170 9.41 -27.55 -18.59
C THR A 170 8.25 -27.51 -19.59
N VAL A 171 7.89 -26.33 -20.08
CA VAL A 171 6.79 -26.15 -21.05
C VAL A 171 7.13 -26.77 -22.41
N VAL A 172 8.41 -26.72 -22.83
CA VAL A 172 8.88 -27.32 -24.10
C VAL A 172 8.84 -28.85 -24.03
N ALA A 173 9.26 -29.44 -22.91
CA ALA A 173 9.22 -30.90 -22.72
C ALA A 173 7.81 -31.50 -22.85
N PHE A 174 6.79 -30.79 -22.35
CA PHE A 174 5.39 -31.24 -22.44
C PHE A 174 4.85 -31.31 -23.86
N ALA A 175 5.33 -30.45 -24.77
CA ALA A 175 4.95 -30.49 -26.18
C ALA A 175 5.46 -31.75 -26.92
N CYS A 176 6.45 -32.44 -26.36
CA CYS A 176 6.92 -33.75 -26.83
C CYS A 176 6.19 -34.91 -26.14
N LEU A 177 5.98 -34.85 -24.82
CA LEU A 177 5.31 -35.91 -24.05
C LEU A 177 3.85 -36.14 -24.45
N LEU A 178 3.15 -35.11 -24.94
CA LEU A 178 1.80 -35.21 -25.51
C LEU A 178 1.66 -36.17 -26.71
N GLY A 179 2.77 -36.66 -27.28
CA GLY A 179 2.78 -37.68 -28.33
C GLY A 179 2.72 -39.13 -27.82
N LEU A 180 2.95 -39.40 -26.52
CA LEU A 180 3.41 -40.73 -26.07
C LEU A 180 2.56 -41.46 -25.01
N GLN A 181 1.55 -40.84 -24.38
CA GLN A 181 0.84 -41.44 -23.22
C GLN A 181 -0.69 -41.66 -23.39
N LEU A 182 -1.24 -41.65 -24.60
CA LEU A 182 -2.67 -41.97 -24.82
C LEU A 182 -2.92 -43.46 -25.06
N GLY A 183 -2.68 -44.28 -24.02
CA GLY A 183 -3.00 -45.72 -24.00
C GLY A 183 -4.25 -46.05 -23.16
N ALA A 184 -5.26 -46.63 -23.81
CA ALA A 184 -6.36 -47.42 -23.22
C ALA A 184 -6.96 -46.95 -21.86
N GLY A 185 -7.61 -45.79 -21.84
CA GLY A 185 -8.55 -45.40 -20.77
C GLY A 185 -9.99 -45.87 -21.06
N SER A 186 -10.76 -46.24 -20.03
CA SER A 186 -12.11 -46.82 -20.19
C SER A 186 -13.21 -45.78 -20.39
N VAL A 187 -14.19 -46.12 -21.25
CA VAL A 187 -15.26 -45.21 -21.67
C VAL A 187 -16.39 -45.15 -20.63
N ARG A 188 -16.72 -43.94 -20.16
CA ARG A 188 -18.08 -43.59 -19.71
C ARG A 188 -18.85 -42.98 -20.88
N ALA A 189 -20.07 -43.45 -21.11
CA ALA A 189 -20.89 -43.04 -22.24
C ALA A 189 -22.02 -42.09 -21.82
N GLN A 190 -22.13 -40.93 -22.47
CA GLN A 190 -23.38 -40.21 -22.70
C GLN A 190 -23.23 -39.19 -23.84
N SER A 191 -24.35 -38.88 -24.50
CA SER A 191 -24.53 -38.01 -25.68
C SER A 191 -23.63 -38.31 -26.91
N ASP A 192 -24.18 -39.10 -27.84
CA ASP A 192 -23.58 -39.37 -29.14
C ASP A 192 -23.65 -38.16 -30.10
N ASN A 193 -22.65 -37.29 -30.00
CA ASN A 193 -22.18 -36.51 -31.14
C ASN A 193 -20.75 -37.00 -31.49
N SER A 194 -20.68 -38.28 -31.90
CA SER A 194 -19.47 -39.10 -31.91
C SER A 194 -18.50 -38.72 -33.04
N LEU A 195 -17.69 -37.67 -32.78
CA LEU A 195 -16.63 -37.18 -33.67
C LEU A 195 -15.84 -38.33 -34.30
N SER A 196 -15.82 -38.36 -35.63
CA SER A 196 -15.10 -39.36 -36.42
C SER A 196 -13.61 -39.36 -36.11
N ASN A 197 -12.93 -40.49 -36.40
CA ASN A 197 -11.49 -40.60 -36.20
C ASN A 197 -10.69 -39.54 -36.99
N ALA A 198 -11.20 -39.09 -38.14
CA ALA A 198 -10.63 -37.98 -38.90
C ALA A 198 -10.78 -36.62 -38.18
N GLN A 199 -11.98 -36.31 -37.67
CA GLN A 199 -12.23 -35.08 -36.89
C GLN A 199 -11.41 -35.08 -35.58
N LYS A 200 -11.38 -36.18 -34.83
CA LYS A 200 -10.55 -36.35 -33.63
C LYS A 200 -9.05 -36.14 -33.93
N LYS A 201 -8.56 -36.65 -35.07
CA LYS A 201 -7.17 -36.44 -35.52
C LYS A 201 -6.89 -34.99 -35.94
N LYS A 202 -7.87 -34.28 -36.52
CA LYS A 202 -7.75 -32.83 -36.82
C LYS A 202 -7.69 -32.02 -35.52
N LEU A 203 -8.69 -32.17 -34.65
CA LEU A 203 -8.79 -31.44 -33.39
C LEU A 203 -7.57 -31.66 -32.48
N LYS A 204 -6.99 -32.88 -32.45
CA LYS A 204 -5.74 -33.13 -31.72
C LYS A 204 -4.53 -32.37 -32.27
N LYS A 205 -4.43 -32.16 -33.59
CA LYS A 205 -3.39 -31.30 -34.19
C LYS A 205 -3.64 -29.82 -33.88
N GLU A 206 -4.91 -29.40 -33.95
CA GLU A 206 -5.36 -28.04 -33.64
C GLU A 206 -4.96 -27.68 -32.20
N LEU A 207 -5.38 -28.49 -31.23
CA LEU A 207 -5.01 -28.39 -29.81
C LEU A 207 -3.48 -28.32 -29.59
N GLN A 208 -2.70 -29.18 -30.25
CA GLN A 208 -1.24 -29.18 -30.15
C GLN A 208 -0.60 -27.91 -30.73
N GLN A 209 -1.23 -27.25 -31.71
CA GLN A 209 -0.76 -26.00 -32.29
C GLN A 209 -1.15 -24.81 -31.41
N THR A 210 -2.42 -24.70 -31.02
CA THR A 210 -2.95 -23.65 -30.16
C THR A 210 -2.19 -23.58 -28.82
N TYR A 211 -1.95 -24.73 -28.18
CA TYR A 211 -1.18 -24.80 -26.93
C TYR A 211 0.28 -24.35 -27.11
N LYS A 212 0.92 -24.69 -28.24
CA LYS A 212 2.29 -24.22 -28.57
C LYS A 212 2.33 -22.71 -28.81
N GLU A 213 1.30 -22.13 -29.41
CA GLU A 213 1.18 -20.68 -29.60
C GLU A 213 1.01 -19.97 -28.25
N GLY A 214 0.14 -20.46 -27.36
CA GLY A 214 -0.01 -19.92 -26.01
C GLY A 214 1.28 -20.01 -25.20
N ALA A 215 1.93 -21.18 -25.23
CA ALA A 215 3.25 -21.38 -24.60
C ALA A 215 4.33 -20.45 -25.17
N LYS A 216 4.35 -20.20 -26.49
CA LYS A 216 5.28 -19.26 -27.12
C LYS A 216 4.99 -17.81 -26.70
N ALA A 217 3.72 -17.41 -26.64
CA ALA A 217 3.31 -16.08 -26.23
C ALA A 217 3.68 -15.79 -24.76
N GLY A 218 3.38 -16.72 -23.84
CA GLY A 218 3.71 -16.58 -22.42
C GLY A 218 5.22 -16.52 -22.16
N ASN A 219 6.03 -17.33 -22.86
CA ASN A 219 7.50 -17.27 -22.80
C ASN A 219 8.11 -15.97 -23.37
N ALA A 220 7.31 -15.19 -24.11
CA ALA A 220 7.63 -13.88 -24.64
C ALA A 220 6.90 -12.74 -23.91
N GLU A 221 6.31 -13.02 -22.73
CA GLU A 221 5.56 -12.08 -21.88
C GLU A 221 4.34 -11.43 -22.56
N ASN A 222 3.87 -11.98 -23.68
CA ASN A 222 2.60 -11.62 -24.29
C ASN A 222 1.46 -12.42 -23.63
N TYR A 223 1.18 -12.05 -22.39
CA TYR A 223 0.31 -12.79 -21.48
C TYR A 223 -1.17 -12.82 -21.93
N GLU A 224 -1.67 -11.78 -22.59
CA GLU A 224 -3.03 -11.74 -23.13
C GLU A 224 -3.22 -12.81 -24.23
N VAL A 225 -2.33 -12.83 -25.23
CA VAL A 225 -2.36 -13.84 -26.30
C VAL A 225 -2.11 -15.24 -25.74
N ALA A 226 -1.28 -15.37 -24.70
CA ALA A 226 -1.07 -16.63 -23.99
C ALA A 226 -2.38 -17.15 -23.37
N ALA A 227 -3.09 -16.29 -22.61
CA ALA A 227 -4.36 -16.64 -21.98
C ALA A 227 -5.41 -17.06 -23.03
N THR A 228 -5.66 -16.24 -24.07
CA THR A 228 -6.62 -16.58 -25.15
C THR A 228 -6.30 -17.93 -25.81
N ARG A 229 -5.02 -18.21 -26.09
CA ARG A 229 -4.60 -19.50 -26.66
C ARG A 229 -4.76 -20.67 -25.69
N PHE A 230 -4.61 -20.47 -24.38
CA PHE A 230 -4.89 -21.52 -23.41
C PHE A 230 -6.39 -21.77 -23.22
N GLU A 231 -7.25 -20.74 -23.26
CA GLU A 231 -8.71 -20.90 -23.28
C GLU A 231 -9.21 -21.66 -24.51
N GLU A 232 -8.76 -21.29 -25.72
CA GLU A 232 -9.02 -22.03 -26.95
C GLU A 232 -8.56 -23.50 -26.83
N SER A 233 -7.40 -23.73 -26.20
CA SER A 233 -6.87 -25.08 -25.97
C SER A 233 -7.72 -25.89 -24.97
N ILE A 234 -8.25 -25.27 -23.91
CA ILE A 234 -9.19 -25.93 -22.98
C ILE A 234 -10.46 -26.36 -23.74
N GLN A 235 -11.06 -25.48 -24.55
CA GLN A 235 -12.24 -25.83 -25.35
C GLN A 235 -11.97 -26.98 -26.32
N LEU A 236 -10.78 -27.04 -26.93
CA LEU A 236 -10.38 -28.13 -27.82
C LEU A 236 -10.13 -29.44 -27.06
N ALA A 237 -9.58 -29.39 -25.84
CA ALA A 237 -9.41 -30.55 -24.97
C ALA A 237 -10.76 -31.11 -24.46
N GLN A 238 -11.70 -30.23 -24.09
CA GLN A 238 -13.08 -30.59 -23.73
C GLN A 238 -13.81 -31.30 -24.88
N LYS A 239 -13.74 -30.74 -26.11
CA LYS A 239 -14.29 -31.35 -27.34
C LYS A 239 -13.67 -32.72 -27.69
N LEU A 240 -12.55 -33.08 -27.07
CA LEU A 240 -11.85 -34.36 -27.25
C LEU A 240 -11.98 -35.34 -26.07
N GLY A 241 -12.59 -34.93 -24.95
CA GLY A 241 -12.65 -35.73 -23.72
C GLY A 241 -11.28 -35.97 -23.09
N LEU A 242 -10.44 -34.94 -23.00
CA LEU A 242 -9.06 -35.01 -22.49
C LEU A 242 -8.92 -34.34 -21.12
N ASP A 243 -9.69 -34.80 -20.13
CA ASP A 243 -9.83 -34.15 -18.83
C ASP A 243 -8.49 -34.01 -18.07
N ASP A 244 -7.63 -35.05 -18.10
CA ASP A 244 -6.26 -35.05 -17.52
C ASP A 244 -5.30 -34.01 -18.13
N LEU A 245 -5.69 -33.40 -19.25
CA LEU A 245 -4.95 -32.34 -19.93
C LEU A 245 -5.54 -30.96 -19.62
N ILE A 246 -6.86 -30.84 -19.38
CA ILE A 246 -7.53 -29.57 -19.09
C ILE A 246 -6.85 -28.87 -17.91
N GLY A 247 -6.70 -29.53 -16.76
CA GLY A 247 -6.05 -28.95 -15.58
C GLY A 247 -4.59 -28.51 -15.80
N LYS A 248 -3.88 -29.10 -16.77
CA LYS A 248 -2.50 -28.70 -17.14
C LYS A 248 -2.49 -27.45 -18.02
N ILE A 249 -3.53 -27.25 -18.82
CA ILE A 249 -3.73 -26.02 -19.60
C ILE A 249 -4.26 -24.90 -18.70
N GLU A 250 -5.18 -25.21 -17.78
CA GLU A 250 -5.71 -24.28 -16.77
C GLU A 250 -4.60 -23.70 -15.90
N ASN A 251 -3.62 -24.50 -15.46
CA ASN A 251 -2.44 -23.98 -14.74
C ASN A 251 -1.62 -22.97 -15.56
N ASN A 252 -1.46 -23.18 -16.87
CA ASN A 252 -0.77 -22.21 -17.73
C ASN A 252 -1.64 -20.96 -17.99
N LEU A 253 -2.97 -21.11 -18.05
CA LEU A 253 -3.92 -20.01 -18.15
C LEU A 253 -3.90 -19.16 -16.87
N ILE A 254 -3.88 -19.78 -15.69
CA ILE A 254 -3.75 -19.13 -14.37
C ILE A 254 -2.52 -18.22 -14.34
N GLU A 255 -1.34 -18.75 -14.68
CA GLU A 255 -0.10 -17.96 -14.72
C GLU A 255 -0.13 -16.89 -15.82
N SER A 256 -0.80 -17.14 -16.95
CA SER A 256 -0.97 -16.14 -18.02
C SER A 256 -1.89 -14.99 -17.59
N LEU A 257 -3.03 -15.25 -16.97
CA LEU A 257 -3.94 -14.22 -16.46
C LEU A 257 -3.29 -13.42 -15.33
N LYS A 258 -2.56 -14.08 -14.43
CA LYS A 258 -1.77 -13.44 -13.37
C LYS A 258 -0.67 -12.55 -13.95
N GLY A 259 0.01 -12.99 -15.00
CA GLY A 259 0.98 -12.20 -15.77
C GLY A 259 0.34 -11.00 -16.46
N ALA A 260 -0.80 -11.19 -17.14
CA ALA A 260 -1.52 -10.12 -17.84
C ALA A 260 -2.02 -9.04 -16.88
N GLY A 261 -2.68 -9.42 -15.78
CA GLY A 261 -3.10 -8.46 -14.76
C GLY A 261 -1.93 -7.72 -14.11
N SER A 262 -0.80 -8.40 -13.87
CA SER A 262 0.43 -7.78 -13.35
C SER A 262 1.12 -6.87 -14.37
N ALA A 263 0.98 -7.14 -15.67
CA ALA A 263 1.48 -6.27 -16.74
C ALA A 263 0.58 -5.05 -16.94
N ALA A 264 -0.73 -5.20 -16.82
CA ALA A 264 -1.71 -4.11 -16.87
C ALA A 264 -1.56 -3.15 -15.68
N LEU A 265 -1.32 -3.66 -14.46
CA LEU A 265 -0.97 -2.84 -13.28
C LEU A 265 0.26 -1.95 -13.53
N LYS A 266 1.33 -2.49 -14.12
CA LYS A 266 2.55 -1.75 -14.47
C LYS A 266 2.35 -0.69 -15.57
N GLN A 267 1.23 -0.75 -16.28
CA GLN A 267 0.83 0.20 -17.33
C GLN A 267 -0.27 1.15 -16.83
N GLU A 268 -0.59 1.13 -15.53
CA GLU A 268 -1.70 1.89 -14.91
C GLU A 268 -3.08 1.57 -15.52
N ASN A 269 -3.19 0.46 -16.25
CA ASN A 269 -4.43 -0.05 -16.83
C ASN A 269 -5.21 -0.86 -15.78
N TYR A 270 -5.70 -0.17 -14.74
CA TYR A 270 -6.34 -0.78 -13.58
C TYR A 270 -7.62 -1.56 -13.94
N THR A 271 -8.40 -1.08 -14.93
CA THR A 271 -9.60 -1.77 -15.42
C THR A 271 -9.27 -3.04 -16.20
N GLY A 272 -8.22 -3.03 -17.02
CA GLY A 272 -7.68 -4.24 -17.67
C GLY A 272 -7.14 -5.24 -16.63
N ALA A 273 -6.41 -4.75 -15.63
CA ALA A 273 -5.89 -5.59 -14.55
C ALA A 273 -7.02 -6.31 -13.79
N LEU A 274 -8.05 -5.58 -13.37
CA LEU A 274 -9.22 -6.16 -12.70
C LEU A 274 -9.99 -7.13 -13.59
N SER A 275 -10.05 -6.90 -14.91
CA SER A 275 -10.63 -7.86 -15.86
C SER A 275 -9.89 -9.21 -15.81
N HIS A 276 -8.56 -9.20 -15.94
CA HIS A 276 -7.75 -10.42 -15.89
C HIS A 276 -7.84 -11.13 -14.53
N PHE A 277 -7.80 -10.40 -13.42
CA PHE A 277 -7.92 -11.00 -12.08
C PHE A 277 -9.34 -11.54 -11.80
N LYS A 278 -10.38 -10.95 -12.38
CA LYS A 278 -11.75 -11.49 -12.32
C LYS A 278 -11.89 -12.79 -13.12
N THR A 279 -11.32 -12.86 -14.34
CA THR A 279 -11.28 -14.12 -15.10
C THR A 279 -10.48 -15.20 -14.35
N LEU A 280 -9.40 -14.82 -13.66
CA LEU A 280 -8.58 -15.73 -12.87
C LEU A 280 -9.34 -16.38 -11.70
N GLN A 281 -10.26 -15.64 -11.05
CA GLN A 281 -11.14 -16.16 -10.00
C GLN A 281 -12.08 -17.27 -10.48
N GLU A 282 -12.36 -17.41 -11.79
CA GLU A 282 -13.12 -18.57 -12.29
C GLU A 282 -12.37 -19.92 -12.15
N TYR A 283 -11.03 -19.84 -12.00
CA TYR A 283 -10.13 -21.00 -11.94
C TYR A 283 -9.48 -21.18 -10.55
N THR A 284 -9.19 -20.10 -9.81
CA THR A 284 -8.59 -20.18 -8.47
C THR A 284 -8.97 -19.00 -7.57
N ASP A 285 -9.53 -19.30 -6.39
CA ASP A 285 -9.91 -18.33 -5.36
C ASP A 285 -8.80 -18.10 -4.30
N ALA A 286 -7.81 -19.01 -4.21
CA ALA A 286 -6.96 -19.19 -3.03
C ALA A 286 -5.52 -18.62 -3.16
N ASP A 287 -5.26 -17.74 -4.13
CA ASP A 287 -3.97 -17.05 -4.25
C ASP A 287 -4.07 -15.60 -3.71
N PRO A 288 -3.49 -15.30 -2.53
CA PRO A 288 -3.55 -13.96 -1.94
C PRO A 288 -2.83 -12.92 -2.81
N THR A 289 -1.92 -13.34 -3.71
CA THR A 289 -1.27 -12.43 -4.68
C THR A 289 -2.29 -11.78 -5.62
N VAL A 290 -3.37 -12.49 -5.96
CA VAL A 290 -4.43 -12.00 -6.85
C VAL A 290 -5.22 -10.90 -6.14
N GLN A 291 -5.63 -11.15 -4.90
CA GLN A 291 -6.39 -10.20 -4.08
C GLN A 291 -5.54 -8.97 -3.71
N TYR A 292 -4.25 -9.14 -3.41
CA TYR A 292 -3.31 -8.04 -3.22
C TYR A 292 -3.23 -7.15 -4.47
N ASN A 293 -3.09 -7.76 -5.65
CA ASN A 293 -3.03 -7.04 -6.93
C ASN A 293 -4.37 -6.38 -7.31
N GLN A 294 -5.52 -6.99 -6.98
CA GLN A 294 -6.85 -6.38 -7.13
C GLN A 294 -6.99 -5.15 -6.22
N GLY A 295 -6.56 -5.26 -4.96
CA GLY A 295 -6.49 -4.13 -4.03
C GLY A 295 -5.63 -2.98 -4.54
N LEU A 296 -4.45 -3.28 -5.11
CA LEU A 296 -3.61 -2.27 -5.78
C LEU A 296 -4.31 -1.59 -6.97
N ALA A 297 -5.05 -2.33 -7.80
CA ALA A 297 -5.79 -1.74 -8.91
C ALA A 297 -6.91 -0.80 -8.42
N LEU A 298 -7.69 -1.27 -7.43
CA LEU A 298 -8.84 -0.54 -6.89
C LEU A 298 -8.45 0.71 -6.10
N ILE A 299 -7.35 0.70 -5.34
CA ILE A 299 -6.90 1.90 -4.60
C ILE A 299 -6.41 3.01 -5.54
N ASN A 300 -5.89 2.67 -6.73
CA ASN A 300 -5.48 3.65 -7.74
C ASN A 300 -6.61 4.04 -8.72
N MET A 301 -7.84 3.54 -8.51
CA MET A 301 -9.03 3.96 -9.25
C MET A 301 -9.88 4.94 -8.43
N GLU A 302 -10.45 5.93 -9.11
CA GLU A 302 -11.40 6.88 -8.50
C GLU A 302 -12.63 6.15 -7.92
N ASP A 303 -13.14 6.65 -6.80
CA ASP A 303 -14.24 6.10 -5.99
C ASP A 303 -14.16 4.61 -5.60
N SER A 304 -13.02 3.95 -5.84
CA SER A 304 -12.86 2.49 -5.71
C SER A 304 -12.04 2.07 -4.49
N THR A 305 -11.53 3.03 -3.72
CA THR A 305 -10.50 2.82 -2.68
C THR A 305 -10.95 1.88 -1.56
N GLU A 306 -12.19 1.99 -1.08
CA GLU A 306 -12.69 1.12 0.00
C GLU A 306 -12.86 -0.34 -0.46
N ALA A 307 -13.29 -0.57 -1.71
CA ALA A 307 -13.27 -1.91 -2.30
C ALA A 307 -11.83 -2.47 -2.41
N GLY A 308 -10.86 -1.58 -2.67
CA GLY A 308 -9.44 -1.93 -2.67
C GLY A 308 -8.90 -2.29 -1.29
N LEU A 309 -9.27 -1.55 -0.24
CA LEU A 309 -8.93 -1.86 1.15
C LEU A 309 -9.51 -3.21 1.59
N GLN A 310 -10.77 -3.51 1.24
CA GLN A 310 -11.37 -4.84 1.49
C GLN A 310 -10.62 -5.95 0.73
N SER A 311 -10.21 -5.70 -0.52
CA SER A 311 -9.43 -6.67 -1.31
C SER A 311 -8.01 -6.88 -0.77
N LEU A 312 -7.36 -5.85 -0.22
CA LEU A 312 -6.09 -5.99 0.52
C LEU A 312 -6.28 -6.76 1.83
N ARG A 313 -7.36 -6.48 2.59
CA ARG A 313 -7.70 -7.21 3.81
C ARG A 313 -7.89 -8.70 3.54
N GLN A 314 -8.62 -9.06 2.49
CA GLN A 314 -8.80 -10.46 2.10
C GLN A 314 -7.45 -11.13 1.76
N ALA A 315 -6.52 -10.39 1.14
CA ALA A 315 -5.16 -10.87 0.88
C ALA A 315 -4.31 -11.08 2.17
N ILE A 316 -4.62 -10.37 3.26
CA ILE A 316 -4.05 -10.64 4.61
C ILE A 316 -4.64 -11.92 5.18
N GLU A 317 -5.98 -12.06 5.14
CA GLU A 317 -6.70 -13.23 5.67
C GLU A 317 -6.26 -14.53 4.97
N VAL A 318 -6.38 -14.59 3.64
CA VAL A 318 -5.93 -15.73 2.83
C VAL A 318 -4.41 -15.90 2.89
N GLY A 319 -3.65 -14.79 2.95
CA GLY A 319 -2.19 -14.81 3.06
C GLY A 319 -1.69 -15.48 4.34
N ASN A 320 -2.38 -15.27 5.46
CA ASN A 320 -2.08 -15.94 6.72
C ASN A 320 -2.57 -17.39 6.72
N GLU A 321 -3.76 -17.69 6.17
CA GLU A 321 -4.29 -19.05 6.06
C GLU A 321 -3.36 -20.00 5.29
N VAL A 322 -2.87 -19.57 4.12
CA VAL A 322 -1.97 -20.39 3.27
C VAL A 322 -0.49 -20.28 3.64
N GLY A 323 -0.16 -19.58 4.73
CA GLY A 323 1.22 -19.36 5.19
C GLY A 323 2.06 -18.42 4.30
N ASN A 324 1.45 -17.72 3.35
CA ASN A 324 2.10 -16.69 2.52
C ASN A 324 2.15 -15.34 3.25
N THR A 325 2.80 -15.33 4.42
CA THR A 325 2.96 -14.16 5.30
C THR A 325 3.64 -12.98 4.62
N ARG A 326 4.42 -13.22 3.55
CA ARG A 326 4.99 -12.16 2.71
C ARG A 326 3.91 -11.30 2.02
N VAL A 327 2.88 -11.92 1.45
CA VAL A 327 1.80 -11.17 0.79
C VAL A 327 0.89 -10.50 1.83
N ALA A 328 0.62 -11.18 2.94
CA ALA A 328 -0.10 -10.56 4.07
C ALA A 328 0.63 -9.32 4.61
N GLY A 329 1.97 -9.37 4.77
CA GLY A 329 2.78 -8.21 5.16
C GLY A 329 2.72 -7.08 4.14
N LEU A 330 2.87 -7.36 2.84
CA LEU A 330 2.77 -6.34 1.79
C LEU A 330 1.38 -5.68 1.72
N ALA A 331 0.31 -6.46 1.90
CA ALA A 331 -1.06 -5.94 2.00
C ALA A 331 -1.23 -5.08 3.27
N THR A 332 -0.65 -5.49 4.40
CA THR A 332 -0.69 -4.76 5.68
C THR A 332 -0.04 -3.39 5.56
N GLU A 333 1.20 -3.31 5.05
CA GLU A 333 1.85 -2.01 4.87
C GLU A 333 1.13 -1.14 3.83
N ARG A 334 0.58 -1.72 2.74
CA ARG A 334 -0.14 -0.93 1.74
C ARG A 334 -1.44 -0.32 2.28
N ILE A 335 -2.13 -0.98 3.21
CA ILE A 335 -3.28 -0.40 3.93
C ILE A 335 -2.79 0.75 4.83
N ARG A 336 -1.69 0.59 5.57
CA ARG A 336 -1.11 1.67 6.37
C ARG A 336 -0.74 2.87 5.51
N ASP A 337 -0.01 2.68 4.41
CA ASP A 337 0.37 3.75 3.47
C ASP A 337 -0.82 4.61 3.03
N GLU A 338 -1.98 3.99 2.75
CA GLU A 338 -3.20 4.69 2.34
C GLU A 338 -3.74 5.59 3.47
N PHE A 339 -3.88 5.07 4.69
CA PHE A 339 -4.36 5.87 5.82
C PHE A 339 -3.33 6.91 6.31
N LEU A 340 -2.03 6.60 6.25
CA LEU A 340 -0.94 7.53 6.51
C LEU A 340 -0.93 8.67 5.48
N ALA A 341 -1.16 8.38 4.19
CA ALA A 341 -1.30 9.41 3.16
C ALA A 341 -2.55 10.28 3.39
N ARG A 342 -3.68 9.69 3.81
CA ARG A 342 -4.90 10.44 4.20
C ARG A 342 -4.62 11.41 5.36
N ALA A 343 -3.93 10.94 6.42
CA ALA A 343 -3.60 11.73 7.60
C ALA A 343 -2.57 12.83 7.30
N SER A 344 -1.46 12.49 6.65
CA SER A 344 -0.40 13.43 6.24
C SER A 344 -0.92 14.55 5.34
N LYS A 345 -1.82 14.21 4.39
CA LYS A 345 -2.47 15.19 3.50
C LYS A 345 -3.47 16.08 4.25
N ALA A 346 -4.10 15.60 5.32
CA ALA A 346 -5.00 16.41 6.12
C ALA A 346 -4.22 17.43 6.98
N LEU A 347 -3.15 16.99 7.65
CA LEU A 347 -2.24 17.82 8.45
C LEU A 347 -1.28 18.70 7.63
N GLN A 348 -1.48 18.83 6.31
CA GLN A 348 -0.58 19.60 5.46
C GLN A 348 -0.79 21.11 5.61
N GLY A 349 0.25 21.81 6.09
CA GLY A 349 0.32 23.26 6.23
C GLY A 349 0.83 23.68 7.61
N ASP A 350 1.14 24.96 7.79
CA ASP A 350 1.77 25.48 9.03
C ASP A 350 0.79 25.61 10.22
N SER A 351 -0.52 25.43 9.97
CA SER A 351 -1.59 25.47 10.98
C SER A 351 -2.87 24.79 10.41
N PRO A 352 -3.01 23.46 10.50
CA PRO A 352 -4.20 22.76 10.03
C PRO A 352 -5.44 23.15 10.85
N SER A 353 -6.59 23.34 10.20
CA SER A 353 -7.85 23.61 10.89
C SER A 353 -8.36 22.40 11.69
N GLN A 354 -9.20 22.62 12.70
CA GLN A 354 -9.78 21.51 13.49
C GLN A 354 -10.41 20.42 12.60
N ALA A 355 -11.14 20.79 11.54
CA ALA A 355 -11.74 19.84 10.60
C ALA A 355 -10.70 19.03 9.78
N GLN A 356 -9.47 19.52 9.62
CA GLN A 356 -8.34 18.75 9.08
C GLN A 356 -7.75 17.81 10.12
N ILE A 357 -7.60 18.26 11.37
CA ILE A 357 -7.10 17.46 12.48
C ILE A 357 -8.05 16.29 12.78
N ASP A 358 -9.35 16.56 12.87
CA ASP A 358 -10.41 15.56 13.03
C ASP A 358 -10.38 14.51 11.89
N LYS A 359 -10.13 14.97 10.66
CA LYS A 359 -9.98 14.10 9.49
C LYS A 359 -8.72 13.24 9.55
N ALA A 360 -7.61 13.76 10.09
CA ALA A 360 -6.37 13.00 10.27
C ALA A 360 -6.55 11.91 11.34
N LEU A 361 -7.12 12.26 12.50
CA LEU A 361 -7.45 11.31 13.56
C LEU A 361 -8.43 10.24 13.07
N SER A 362 -9.52 10.65 12.40
CA SER A 362 -10.50 9.71 11.83
C SER A 362 -9.90 8.73 10.83
N ALA A 363 -8.94 9.15 9.99
CA ALA A 363 -8.23 8.23 9.10
C ALA A 363 -7.34 7.24 9.88
N LEU A 364 -6.66 7.70 10.94
CA LEU A 364 -5.81 6.86 11.79
C LEU A 364 -6.61 5.92 12.70
N ASP A 365 -7.88 6.24 13.00
CA ASP A 365 -8.83 5.37 13.69
C ASP A 365 -9.41 4.32 12.73
N GLN A 366 -9.90 4.72 11.54
CA GLN A 366 -10.41 3.83 10.49
C GLN A 366 -9.38 2.77 10.08
N MET A 367 -8.09 3.11 10.08
CA MET A 367 -7.01 2.15 9.80
C MET A 367 -7.08 0.91 10.71
N THR A 368 -7.48 1.06 11.98
CA THR A 368 -7.55 -0.05 12.95
C THR A 368 -8.69 -1.03 12.70
N GLU A 369 -9.66 -0.67 11.85
CA GLU A 369 -10.69 -1.62 11.33
C GLU A 369 -10.09 -2.66 10.36
N TYR A 370 -8.86 -2.40 9.87
CA TYR A 370 -8.16 -3.19 8.88
C TYR A 370 -6.82 -3.75 9.37
N VAL A 371 -5.99 -2.94 10.04
CA VAL A 371 -4.60 -3.27 10.42
C VAL A 371 -4.16 -2.55 11.69
N GLU A 372 -3.32 -3.22 12.50
CA GLU A 372 -2.67 -2.59 13.65
C GLU A 372 -1.78 -1.40 13.22
N PRO A 373 -1.76 -0.29 14.00
CA PRO A 373 -0.91 0.86 13.70
C PRO A 373 0.59 0.53 13.80
N ASN A 374 1.39 1.32 13.09
CA ASN A 374 2.85 1.31 13.18
C ASN A 374 3.37 2.60 13.84
N ALA A 375 4.69 2.72 13.98
CA ALA A 375 5.35 3.90 14.52
C ALA A 375 4.96 5.20 13.77
N ASP A 376 4.82 5.17 12.44
CA ASP A 376 4.42 6.35 11.65
C ASP A 376 2.98 6.79 11.92
N ALA A 377 2.06 5.85 12.12
CA ALA A 377 0.68 6.17 12.49
C ALA A 377 0.61 6.84 13.86
N MET A 378 1.48 6.41 14.79
CA MET A 378 1.62 7.03 16.11
C MET A 378 2.29 8.40 16.06
N PHE A 379 3.22 8.63 15.11
CA PHE A 379 3.77 9.96 14.82
C PHE A 379 2.65 10.91 14.36
N TYR A 380 1.91 10.57 13.30
CA TYR A 380 0.83 11.45 12.80
C TYR A 380 -0.30 11.64 13.80
N ARG A 381 -0.60 10.63 14.64
CA ARG A 381 -1.55 10.77 15.76
C ARG A 381 -1.03 11.74 16.81
N GLY A 382 0.27 11.68 17.13
CA GLY A 382 0.96 12.63 18.00
C GLY A 382 0.88 14.06 17.47
N THR A 383 1.22 14.28 16.20
CA THR A 383 1.09 15.59 15.53
C THR A 383 -0.36 16.10 15.55
N ALA A 384 -1.34 15.27 15.19
CA ALA A 384 -2.75 15.68 15.23
C ALA A 384 -3.23 16.09 16.64
N PHE A 385 -2.75 15.42 17.70
CA PHE A 385 -3.02 15.84 19.07
C PHE A 385 -2.29 17.13 19.47
N TYR A 386 -1.07 17.36 18.98
CA TYR A 386 -0.34 18.61 19.21
C TYR A 386 -1.07 19.81 18.58
N GLU A 387 -1.43 19.71 17.30
CA GLU A 387 -2.13 20.76 16.55
C GLU A 387 -3.54 21.09 17.12
N SER A 388 -4.14 20.18 17.91
CA SER A 388 -5.41 20.42 18.61
C SER A 388 -5.25 20.83 20.09
N GLY A 389 -4.04 21.17 20.52
CA GLY A 389 -3.73 21.58 21.90
C GLY A 389 -3.83 20.44 22.92
N GLN A 390 -3.91 19.19 22.48
CA GLN A 390 -4.00 18.00 23.32
C GLN A 390 -2.62 17.45 23.67
N TYR A 391 -1.73 18.32 24.15
CA TYR A 391 -0.29 18.07 24.33
C TYR A 391 0.03 16.78 25.14
N GLN A 392 -0.79 16.43 26.13
CA GLN A 392 -0.61 15.19 26.89
C GLN A 392 -0.95 13.93 26.08
N SER A 393 -1.96 14.00 25.20
CA SER A 393 -2.27 12.94 24.23
C SER A 393 -1.19 12.84 23.15
N ALA A 394 -0.63 13.98 22.73
CA ALA A 394 0.48 14.04 21.77
C ALA A 394 1.74 13.34 22.31
N ILE A 395 2.14 13.65 23.56
CA ILE A 395 3.27 13.00 24.25
C ILE A 395 3.03 11.48 24.37
N GLN A 396 1.80 11.04 24.67
CA GLN A 396 1.48 9.61 24.80
C GLN A 396 1.57 8.88 23.46
N ALA A 397 0.96 9.42 22.39
CA ALA A 397 1.03 8.82 21.06
C ALA A 397 2.48 8.81 20.51
N ALA A 398 3.22 9.91 20.64
CA ALA A 398 4.60 9.97 20.20
C ALA A 398 5.52 9.00 20.96
N ARG A 399 5.29 8.76 22.27
CA ARG A 399 5.99 7.72 23.04
C ARG A 399 5.65 6.31 22.55
N GLN A 400 4.37 6.00 22.31
CA GLN A 400 3.98 4.71 21.72
C GLN A 400 4.64 4.48 20.35
N GLY A 401 4.77 5.53 19.53
CA GLY A 401 5.48 5.47 18.27
C GLY A 401 6.99 5.20 18.42
N LEU A 402 7.62 5.79 19.44
CA LEU A 402 9.01 5.53 19.80
C LEU A 402 9.23 4.10 20.34
N ASP A 403 8.29 3.57 21.14
CA ASP A 403 8.32 2.19 21.63
C ASP A 403 8.13 1.14 20.51
N MET A 404 7.42 1.51 19.44
CA MET A 404 7.25 0.71 18.21
C MET A 404 8.42 0.82 17.23
N HIS A 405 9.35 1.75 17.44
CA HIS A 405 10.37 2.13 16.45
C HIS A 405 11.53 1.13 16.38
N GLN A 406 12.04 0.88 15.16
CA GLN A 406 13.16 -0.03 14.89
C GLN A 406 14.23 0.56 13.94
N GLY A 407 14.09 1.85 13.57
CA GLY A 407 15.00 2.54 12.66
C GLY A 407 16.15 3.27 13.36
N SER A 408 16.69 4.29 12.70
CA SER A 408 17.81 5.09 13.19
C SER A 408 17.38 6.16 14.21
N ARG A 409 18.38 6.86 14.78
CA ARG A 409 18.15 8.06 15.63
C ARG A 409 17.50 9.21 14.86
N SER A 410 17.82 9.37 13.57
CA SER A 410 17.19 10.37 12.69
C SER A 410 15.71 10.06 12.48
N ASP A 411 15.35 8.78 12.33
CA ASP A 411 13.95 8.36 12.21
C ASP A 411 13.19 8.51 13.55
N ALA A 412 13.90 8.39 14.68
CA ALA A 412 13.36 8.58 16.03
C ALA A 412 13.13 10.07 16.38
N ALA A 413 13.92 10.98 15.80
CA ALA A 413 13.93 12.41 16.13
C ALA A 413 12.55 13.07 16.01
N LYS A 414 11.72 12.63 15.05
CA LYS A 414 10.35 13.12 14.85
C LYS A 414 9.43 12.91 16.07
N PHE A 415 9.61 11.81 16.81
CA PHE A 415 8.86 11.54 18.04
C PHE A 415 9.33 12.43 19.18
N HIS A 416 10.65 12.56 19.34
CA HIS A 416 11.25 13.46 20.32
C HIS A 416 10.82 14.91 20.10
N PHE A 417 10.76 15.37 18.84
CA PHE A 417 10.32 16.72 18.49
C PHE A 417 8.88 17.00 18.94
N VAL A 418 7.92 16.12 18.58
CA VAL A 418 6.51 16.26 18.99
C VAL A 418 6.35 16.20 20.53
N ILE A 419 7.14 15.37 21.21
CA ILE A 419 7.15 15.33 22.70
C ILE A 419 7.68 16.65 23.27
N ALA A 420 8.76 17.20 22.71
CA ALA A 420 9.42 18.41 23.20
C ALA A 420 8.58 19.67 22.98
N GLU A 421 7.98 19.86 21.79
CA GLU A 421 7.04 20.96 21.54
C GLU A 421 5.83 20.87 22.48
N SER A 422 5.27 19.67 22.66
CA SER A 422 4.18 19.43 23.63
C SER A 422 4.59 19.68 25.10
N GLN A 423 5.88 19.57 25.43
CA GLN A 423 6.42 19.91 26.76
C GLN A 423 6.62 21.43 26.92
N MET A 424 7.04 22.15 25.88
CA MET A 424 7.09 23.62 25.88
C MET A 424 5.70 24.21 26.12
N GLU A 425 4.71 23.77 25.34
CA GLU A 425 3.32 24.24 25.43
C GLU A 425 2.65 23.90 26.76
N THR A 426 3.14 22.89 27.50
CA THR A 426 2.68 22.57 28.86
C THR A 426 3.55 23.19 29.96
N GLY A 427 4.48 24.09 29.60
CA GLY A 427 5.34 24.83 30.52
C GLY A 427 6.49 24.01 31.13
N ASN A 428 6.68 22.76 30.72
CA ASN A 428 7.76 21.89 31.21
C ASN A 428 9.05 22.10 30.39
N LYS A 429 9.54 23.34 30.41
CA LYS A 429 10.70 23.82 29.64
C LYS A 429 11.94 22.93 29.81
N ALA A 430 12.26 22.54 31.04
CA ALA A 430 13.44 21.73 31.33
C ALA A 430 13.41 20.34 30.65
N SER A 431 12.28 19.62 30.73
CA SER A 431 12.15 18.34 30.02
C SER A 431 12.06 18.52 28.50
N ALA A 432 11.52 19.63 28.01
CA ALA A 432 11.49 19.94 26.59
C ALA A 432 12.91 20.08 26.03
N CYS A 433 13.79 20.83 26.71
CA CYS A 433 15.19 21.00 26.31
C CYS A 433 15.97 19.67 26.28
N GLU A 434 15.83 18.82 27.30
CA GLU A 434 16.42 17.46 27.28
C GLU A 434 15.87 16.61 26.11
N THR A 435 14.58 16.77 25.78
CA THR A 435 13.95 16.01 24.70
C THR A 435 14.34 16.56 23.32
N PHE A 436 14.46 17.88 23.13
CA PHE A 436 14.97 18.48 21.90
C PHE A 436 16.40 18.04 21.60
N ALA A 437 17.26 17.87 22.61
CA ALA A 437 18.60 17.30 22.42
C ALA A 437 18.59 15.90 21.76
N ASN A 438 17.51 15.13 21.93
CA ASN A 438 17.30 13.85 21.26
C ASN A 438 16.64 13.96 19.87
N ALA A 439 16.10 15.13 19.52
CA ALA A 439 15.57 15.47 18.19
C ALA A 439 16.62 16.09 17.24
N THR A 440 17.87 16.24 17.67
CA THR A 440 19.00 16.85 16.91
C THR A 440 19.55 15.97 15.78
N TYR A 441 18.68 15.27 15.03
CA TYR A 441 19.09 14.35 13.96
C TYR A 441 18.16 14.39 12.75
N GLY A 442 18.73 14.47 11.54
CA GLY A 442 17.97 14.41 10.28
C GLY A 442 17.05 15.60 10.05
N ASP A 443 15.87 15.38 9.49
CA ASP A 443 14.91 16.42 9.06
C ASP A 443 14.33 17.29 10.21
N TYR A 444 14.71 16.99 11.44
CA TYR A 444 14.35 17.73 12.66
C TYR A 444 15.53 18.47 13.29
N GLU A 445 16.77 18.18 12.89
CA GLU A 445 18.00 18.70 13.50
C GLU A 445 18.05 20.23 13.56
N ALA A 446 17.86 20.90 12.42
CA ALA A 446 17.89 22.36 12.35
C ALA A 446 16.77 23.04 13.16
N ARG A 447 15.61 22.39 13.33
CA ARG A 447 14.50 22.93 14.14
C ARG A 447 14.71 22.67 15.63
N ALA A 448 15.20 21.49 16.00
CA ALA A 448 15.56 21.16 17.38
C ALA A 448 16.69 22.07 17.89
N ASN A 449 17.74 22.28 17.08
CA ASN A 449 18.82 23.19 17.42
C ASN A 449 18.34 24.64 17.60
N HIS A 450 17.40 25.12 16.76
CA HIS A 450 16.80 26.45 16.96
C HIS A 450 16.12 26.61 18.32
N TYR A 451 15.35 25.60 18.78
CA TYR A 451 14.78 25.63 20.14
C TYR A 451 15.87 25.60 21.22
N LEU A 452 16.91 24.77 21.06
CA LEU A 452 18.01 24.70 22.03
C LEU A 452 18.78 26.03 22.13
N GLU A 453 19.09 26.68 21.00
CA GLU A 453 19.89 27.91 20.92
C GLU A 453 19.14 29.20 21.29
N ASN A 454 17.80 29.19 21.32
CA ASN A 454 16.99 30.40 21.55
C ASN A 454 16.10 30.30 22.79
N GLU A 455 15.62 29.09 23.12
CA GLU A 455 14.74 28.88 24.27
C GLU A 455 15.46 28.24 25.46
N CYS A 456 16.51 27.43 25.28
CA CYS A 456 17.06 26.60 26.36
C CYS A 456 18.31 27.16 27.09
N ASP A 457 18.75 28.38 26.76
CA ASP A 457 19.95 29.03 27.32
C ASP A 457 19.89 29.35 28.84
N ASP A 458 18.71 29.24 29.46
CA ASP A 458 18.43 29.62 30.86
C ASP A 458 18.03 28.44 31.79
N VAL A 459 18.23 27.20 31.33
CA VAL A 459 17.81 25.93 31.98
C VAL A 459 18.96 25.19 32.67
#